data_AF-A0A9P6X1L1-F1
#
_entry.id   AF-A0A9P6X1L1-F1
#
_cell.length_a   1.000
_cell.length_b   1.000
_cell.length_c   1.000
_cell.angle_alpha   90.00
_cell.angle_beta   90.00
_cell.angle_gamma   90.00
#
_symmetry.space_group_name_H-M   'P 1'
#
loop_
_entity.id
_entity.type
_entity.pdbx_description
1 polymer ?
#
loop_
_entity_poly.entity_id
_entity_poly.type
_entity_poly.pdbx_seq_one_letter_code
_entity_poly.pdbx_strand_id
1 'polypeptide(L)'
;MVALIVPSEYGYVLGVAGLGAFHLVSLGMKVGKARKAAEVPYPYVYAEKAEAEKDPLKHVFNCVQRAHQNTLEMFPVYTTFLLIGGLKYPEISAGAGIVYLLGRALYASGYSTGSPDKRRRGVVGYLGFLTLIGTSSLTVYNLLKN
;
A
#
# COMPACT_ATOMS: atom_id res chain seq x y z
N MET A 1 34.30 3.88 -16.33
CA MET A 1 33.11 4.09 -15.48
C MET A 1 31.94 3.38 -16.13
N VAL A 2 31.29 2.47 -15.42
CA VAL A 2 30.01 1.91 -15.88
C VAL A 2 28.93 2.89 -15.42
N ALA A 3 28.20 3.49 -16.35
CA ALA A 3 27.08 4.36 -16.05
C ALA A 3 25.80 3.52 -15.91
N LEU A 4 25.04 3.73 -14.84
CA LEU A 4 23.68 3.20 -14.74
C LEU A 4 22.77 4.04 -15.64
N ILE A 5 22.41 3.49 -16.80
CA ILE A 5 21.50 4.15 -17.73
C ILE A 5 20.07 3.80 -17.31
N VAL A 6 19.29 4.82 -16.97
CA VAL A 6 17.87 4.66 -16.60
C VAL A 6 17.04 4.60 -17.88
N PRO A 7 16.20 3.56 -18.08
CA PRO A 7 15.36 3.44 -19.27
C PRO A 7 14.27 4.53 -19.30
N SER A 8 13.82 4.92 -20.49
CA SER A 8 12.75 5.91 -20.67
C SER A 8 11.45 5.52 -19.96
N GLU A 9 11.17 4.22 -19.94
CA GLU A 9 9.96 3.62 -19.36
C GLU A 9 9.98 3.66 -17.83
N TYR A 10 11.13 3.99 -17.21
CA TYR A 10 11.24 4.17 -15.76
C TYR A 10 10.33 5.29 -15.24
N GLY A 11 9.90 6.21 -16.11
CA GLY A 11 8.85 7.18 -15.80
C GLY A 11 7.56 6.54 -15.31
N TYR A 12 7.18 5.35 -15.82
CA TYR A 12 6.02 4.60 -15.34
C TYR A 12 6.21 4.13 -13.90
N VAL A 13 7.41 3.68 -13.55
CA VAL A 13 7.75 3.23 -12.19
C VAL A 13 7.59 4.37 -11.19
N LEU A 14 8.12 5.56 -11.54
CA LEU A 14 7.98 6.76 -10.72
C LEU A 14 6.52 7.23 -10.61
N GLY A 15 5.78 7.18 -11.71
CA GLY A 15 4.34 7.47 -11.73
C GLY A 15 3.57 6.56 -10.77
N VAL A 16 3.84 5.26 -10.80
CA VAL A 16 3.20 4.28 -9.90
C VAL A 16 3.62 4.48 -8.43
N ALA A 17 4.88 4.82 -8.16
CA ALA A 17 5.32 5.17 -6.82
C ALA A 17 4.56 6.41 -6.28
N GLY A 18 4.42 7.45 -7.12
CA GLY A 18 3.63 8.63 -6.82
C GLY A 18 2.15 8.32 -6.57
N LEU A 19 1.53 7.47 -7.39
CA LEU A 19 0.16 6.98 -7.18
C LEU A 19 0.02 6.26 -5.84
N GLY A 20 1.02 5.47 -5.44
CA GLY A 20 1.06 4.83 -4.12
C GLY A 20 1.08 5.83 -2.97
N ALA A 21 1.87 6.91 -3.10
CA ALA A 21 1.90 7.99 -2.11
C ALA A 21 0.55 8.71 -2.01
N PHE A 22 -0.06 9.06 -3.14
CA PHE A 22 -1.41 9.64 -3.15
C PHE A 22 -2.45 8.71 -2.54
N HIS A 23 -2.37 7.41 -2.82
CA HIS A 23 -3.26 6.42 -2.21
C HIS A 23 -3.12 6.42 -0.69
N LEU A 24 -1.90 6.42 -0.15
CA LEU A 24 -1.64 6.45 1.28
C LEU A 24 -2.22 7.72 1.94
N VAL A 25 -1.99 8.91 1.33
CA VAL A 25 -2.58 10.17 1.80
C VAL A 25 -4.11 10.10 1.79
N SER A 26 -4.71 9.50 0.74
CA SER A 26 -6.16 9.34 0.65
C SER A 26 -6.75 8.49 1.79
N LEU A 27 -6.02 7.46 2.23
CA LEU A 27 -6.41 6.64 3.37
C LEU A 27 -6.30 7.42 4.69
N GLY A 28 -5.27 8.26 4.85
CA GLY A 28 -5.16 9.18 5.99
C GLY A 28 -6.33 10.16 6.07
N MET A 29 -6.78 10.70 4.94
CA MET A 29 -7.99 11.54 4.90
C MET A 29 -9.26 10.76 5.32
N LYS A 30 -9.39 9.48 4.92
CA LYS A 30 -10.51 8.63 5.34
C LYS A 30 -10.49 8.37 6.84
N VAL A 31 -9.30 8.15 7.42
CA VAL A 31 -9.12 8.07 8.87
C VAL A 31 -9.63 9.33 9.56
N GLY A 32 -9.24 10.52 9.08
CA GLY A 32 -9.69 11.79 9.66
C GLY A 32 -11.21 11.94 9.65
N LYS A 33 -11.86 11.57 8.55
CA LYS A 33 -13.32 11.57 8.43
C LYS A 33 -13.98 10.58 9.40
N ALA A 34 -13.48 9.35 9.46
CA ALA A 34 -14.00 8.32 10.36
C ALA A 34 -13.80 8.67 11.84
N ARG A 35 -12.64 9.25 12.18
CA ARG A 35 -12.34 9.76 13.54
C ARG A 35 -13.37 10.78 13.98
N LYS A 36 -13.66 11.76 13.12
CA LYS A 36 -14.63 12.82 13.41
C LYS A 36 -16.02 12.22 13.63
N ALA A 37 -16.43 11.25 12.80
CA ALA A 37 -17.73 10.60 12.93
C ALA A 37 -17.85 9.73 14.21
N ALA A 38 -16.75 9.13 14.65
CA ALA A 38 -16.69 8.28 15.85
C ALA A 38 -16.37 9.06 17.14
N GLU A 39 -16.21 10.38 17.04
CA GLU A 39 -15.89 11.28 18.16
C GLU A 39 -14.68 10.84 19.01
N VAL A 40 -13.68 10.22 18.37
CA VAL A 40 -12.47 9.74 19.08
C VAL A 40 -11.47 10.89 19.25
N PRO A 41 -11.22 11.36 20.48
CA PRO A 41 -10.34 12.50 20.71
C PRO A 41 -8.88 12.15 20.42
N TYR A 42 -8.10 13.18 20.09
CA TYR A 42 -6.64 13.06 20.12
C TYR A 42 -6.16 12.98 21.58
N PRO A 43 -5.07 12.26 21.89
CA PRO A 43 -4.11 11.61 20.99
C PRO A 43 -4.41 10.13 20.67
N TYR A 44 -5.59 9.61 21.02
CA TYR A 44 -5.87 8.18 20.92
C TYR A 44 -5.91 7.71 19.47
N VAL A 45 -5.12 6.67 19.19
CA VAL A 45 -4.99 6.10 17.85
C VAL A 45 -6.24 5.29 17.49
N TYR A 46 -6.82 4.60 18.47
CA TYR A 46 -7.98 3.73 18.35
C TYR A 46 -9.03 4.12 19.40
N ALA A 47 -10.29 3.81 19.12
CA ALA A 47 -11.33 3.72 20.16
C ALA A 47 -11.09 2.48 21.02
N GLU A 48 -11.43 2.57 22.30
CA GLU A 48 -11.30 1.46 23.24
C GLU A 48 -12.18 0.27 22.81
N LYS A 49 -11.72 -0.95 23.10
CA LYS A 49 -12.41 -2.18 22.67
C LYS A 49 -13.86 -2.21 23.15
N ALA A 50 -14.08 -1.87 24.43
CA ALA A 50 -15.41 -1.87 25.04
C ALA A 50 -16.35 -0.84 24.41
N GLU A 51 -15.82 0.24 23.82
CA GLU A 51 -16.62 1.23 23.10
C GLU A 51 -16.87 0.77 21.66
N ALA A 52 -15.85 0.27 20.97
CA ALA A 52 -15.97 -0.22 19.60
C ALA A 52 -16.88 -1.46 19.46
N GLU A 53 -17.07 -2.25 20.52
CA GLU A 53 -18.04 -3.36 20.52
C GLU A 53 -19.49 -2.88 20.67
N LYS A 54 -19.69 -1.66 21.21
CA LYS A 54 -21.02 -1.08 21.47
C LYS A 54 -21.44 -0.06 20.42
N ASP A 55 -20.46 0.67 19.87
CA ASP A 55 -20.66 1.74 18.89
C ASP A 55 -20.09 1.33 17.53
N PRO A 56 -20.96 1.11 16.52
CA PRO A 56 -20.54 0.77 15.17
C PRO A 56 -19.62 1.81 14.51
N LEU A 57 -19.76 3.10 14.82
CA LEU A 57 -18.93 4.16 14.23
C LEU A 57 -17.50 4.06 14.76
N LYS A 58 -17.33 3.82 16.06
CA LYS A 58 -16.03 3.55 16.68
C LYS A 58 -15.40 2.26 16.17
N HIS A 59 -16.20 1.22 15.94
CA HIS A 59 -15.72 0.00 15.28
C HIS A 59 -15.18 0.27 13.87
N VAL A 60 -15.97 0.97 13.05
CA VAL A 60 -15.58 1.33 11.69
C VAL A 60 -14.34 2.21 11.69
N PHE A 61 -14.24 3.17 12.61
CA PHE A 61 -13.03 3.98 12.79
C PHE A 61 -11.80 3.11 13.05
N ASN A 62 -11.88 2.16 13.99
CA ASN A 62 -10.78 1.23 14.28
C ASN A 62 -10.38 0.41 13.04
N CYS A 63 -11.35 -0.05 12.26
CA CYS A 63 -11.06 -0.73 10.99
C CYS A 63 -10.35 0.20 10.00
N VAL A 64 -10.90 1.39 9.71
CA VAL A 64 -10.31 2.35 8.77
C VAL A 64 -8.89 2.73 9.19
N GLN A 65 -8.67 2.97 10.49
CA GLN A 65 -7.35 3.25 11.06
C GLN A 65 -6.36 2.12 10.82
N ARG A 66 -6.75 0.87 11.11
CA ARG A 66 -5.87 -0.27 10.89
C ARG A 66 -5.58 -0.50 9.41
N ALA A 67 -6.55 -0.23 8.52
CA ALA A 67 -6.34 -0.34 7.09
C ALA A 67 -5.29 0.66 6.59
N HIS A 68 -5.36 1.91 7.04
CA HIS A 68 -4.36 2.93 6.75
C HIS A 68 -2.98 2.55 7.30
N GLN A 69 -2.89 2.18 8.59
CA GLN A 69 -1.62 1.80 9.22
C GLN A 69 -0.96 0.61 8.52
N ASN A 70 -1.73 -0.41 8.15
CA ASN A 70 -1.16 -1.54 7.42
C ASN A 70 -0.63 -1.13 6.04
N THR A 71 -1.28 -0.18 5.36
CA THR A 71 -0.76 0.35 4.09
C THR A 71 0.50 1.17 4.33
N LEU A 72 0.54 1.97 5.41
CA LEU A 72 1.68 2.78 5.81
C LEU A 72 2.92 1.91 6.11
N GLU A 73 2.73 0.81 6.86
CA GLU A 73 3.77 -0.17 7.20
C GLU A 73 4.38 -0.80 5.93
N MET A 74 3.55 -1.10 4.93
CA MET A 74 3.99 -1.78 3.71
C MET A 74 4.46 -0.83 2.60
N PHE A 75 4.08 0.45 2.65
CA PHE A 75 4.44 1.44 1.64
C PHE A 75 5.95 1.53 1.36
N PRO A 76 6.85 1.63 2.37
CA PRO A 76 8.29 1.68 2.10
C PRO A 76 8.79 0.39 1.45
N VAL A 77 8.37 -0.77 1.95
CA VAL A 77 8.80 -2.08 1.44
C VAL A 77 8.40 -2.27 -0.03
N TYR A 78 7.13 -1.99 -0.33
CA TYR A 78 6.60 -2.03 -1.69
C TYR A 78 7.36 -1.09 -2.63
N THR A 79 7.56 0.17 -2.20
CA THR A 79 8.17 1.20 -3.03
C THR A 79 9.65 0.88 -3.31
N THR A 80 10.36 0.33 -2.32
CA THR A 80 11.75 -0.15 -2.52
C THR A 80 11.83 -1.21 -3.62
N PHE A 81 10.99 -2.25 -3.57
CA PHE A 81 11.01 -3.29 -4.60
C PHE A 81 10.57 -2.77 -5.97
N LEU A 82 9.58 -1.87 -6.02
CA LEU A 82 9.15 -1.20 -7.25
C LEU A 82 10.30 -0.44 -7.92
N LEU A 83 11.00 0.39 -7.15
CA LEU A 83 12.11 1.19 -7.66
C LEU A 83 13.29 0.32 -8.11
N ILE A 84 13.70 -0.67 -7.30
CA ILE A 84 14.82 -1.56 -7.66
C ILE A 84 14.46 -2.42 -8.87
N GLY A 85 13.29 -3.08 -8.88
CA GLY A 85 12.85 -3.91 -9.99
C GLY A 85 12.74 -3.11 -11.29
N GLY A 86 12.27 -1.87 -11.19
CA GLY A 86 12.10 -0.96 -12.32
C GLY A 86 13.38 -0.65 -13.08
N LEU A 87 14.56 -0.70 -12.44
CA LEU A 87 15.82 -0.30 -13.07
C LEU A 87 16.17 -1.14 -14.30
N LYS A 88 15.86 -2.45 -14.25
CA LYS A 88 16.01 -3.36 -15.39
C LYS A 88 14.69 -3.76 -16.04
N TYR A 89 13.60 -3.80 -15.27
CA TYR A 89 12.29 -4.28 -15.72
C TYR A 89 11.19 -3.23 -15.48
N PRO A 90 11.26 -2.05 -16.10
CA PRO A 90 10.40 -0.91 -15.79
C PRO A 90 8.91 -1.21 -16.02
N GLU A 91 8.55 -1.76 -17.17
CA GLU A 91 7.15 -2.05 -17.53
C GLU A 91 6.52 -3.11 -16.63
N ILE A 92 7.22 -4.23 -16.42
CA ILE A 92 6.75 -5.33 -15.57
C ILE A 92 6.60 -4.83 -14.13
N SER A 93 7.58 -4.07 -13.62
CA SER A 93 7.53 -3.54 -12.25
C SER A 93 6.43 -2.51 -12.09
N ALA A 94 6.21 -1.62 -13.07
CA ALA A 94 5.11 -0.67 -13.04
C ALA A 94 3.74 -1.39 -13.06
N GLY A 95 3.56 -2.37 -13.94
CA GLY A 95 2.33 -3.18 -14.01
C GLY A 95 2.06 -3.95 -12.72
N ALA A 96 3.07 -4.62 -12.18
CA ALA A 96 2.98 -5.29 -10.88
C ALA A 96 2.68 -4.30 -9.74
N GLY A 97 3.25 -3.10 -9.82
CA GLY A 97 2.98 -2.01 -8.90
C GLY A 97 1.51 -1.56 -8.92
N ILE A 98 0.89 -1.46 -10.09
CA ILE A 98 -0.54 -1.17 -10.24
C ILE A 98 -1.39 -2.28 -9.62
N VAL A 99 -1.09 -3.55 -9.92
CA VAL A 99 -1.80 -4.71 -9.36
C VAL A 99 -1.75 -4.69 -7.83
N TYR A 100 -0.59 -4.38 -7.25
CA TYR A 100 -0.46 -4.22 -5.80
C TYR A 100 -1.36 -3.10 -5.26
N LEU A 101 -1.34 -1.90 -5.88
CA LEU A 101 -2.16 -0.77 -5.45
C LEU A 101 -3.66 -1.06 -5.55
N LEU A 102 -4.11 -1.76 -6.60
CA LEU A 102 -5.49 -2.23 -6.71
C LEU A 102 -5.85 -3.18 -5.56
N GLY A 103 -4.95 -4.11 -5.23
CA GLY A 103 -5.10 -4.96 -4.05
C GLY A 103 -5.21 -4.16 -2.75
N ARG A 104 -4.41 -3.10 -2.56
CA ARG A 104 -4.51 -2.20 -1.40
C ARG A 104 -5.81 -1.42 -1.37
N ALA A 105 -6.30 -0.96 -2.51
CA ALA A 105 -7.58 -0.27 -2.61
C ALA A 105 -8.75 -1.20 -2.23
N LEU A 106 -8.75 -2.44 -2.72
CA LEU A 106 -9.75 -3.47 -2.38
C LEU A 106 -9.66 -3.88 -0.91
N TYR A 107 -8.44 -4.06 -0.39
CA TYR A 107 -8.18 -4.32 1.03
C TYR A 107 -8.79 -3.24 1.91
N ALA A 108 -8.45 -1.97 1.65
CA ALA A 108 -8.91 -0.85 2.45
C ALA A 108 -10.42 -0.64 2.31
N SER A 109 -10.98 -0.76 1.10
CA SER A 109 -12.42 -0.68 0.88
C SER A 109 -13.18 -1.77 1.64
N GLY A 110 -12.73 -3.02 1.58
CA GLY A 110 -13.36 -4.12 2.32
C GLY A 110 -13.29 -3.92 3.82
N TYR A 111 -12.11 -3.57 4.33
CA TYR A 111 -11.90 -3.40 5.77
C TYR A 111 -12.68 -2.19 6.33
N SER A 112 -12.84 -1.13 5.55
CA SER A 112 -13.60 0.08 5.94
C SER A 112 -15.11 -0.17 6.13
N THR A 113 -15.61 -1.35 5.80
CA THR A 113 -17.03 -1.71 6.03
C THR A 113 -17.33 -2.14 7.47
N GLY A 114 -16.33 -2.16 8.36
CA GLY A 114 -16.48 -2.65 9.73
C GLY A 114 -16.48 -4.19 9.86
N SER A 115 -16.16 -4.90 8.77
CA SER A 115 -16.00 -6.36 8.79
C SER A 115 -14.56 -6.71 8.45
N PRO A 116 -13.73 -7.11 9.45
CA PRO A 116 -12.32 -7.40 9.24
C PRO A 116 -12.05 -8.46 8.17
N ASP A 117 -12.91 -9.47 8.03
CA ASP A 117 -12.73 -10.55 7.05
C ASP A 117 -12.78 -10.08 5.59
N LYS A 118 -13.48 -8.97 5.31
CA LYS A 118 -13.54 -8.41 3.95
C LYS A 118 -12.21 -7.85 3.47
N ARG A 119 -11.16 -7.79 4.31
CA ARG A 119 -9.78 -7.53 3.85
C ARG A 119 -9.29 -8.51 2.79
N ARG A 120 -9.81 -9.75 2.80
CA ARG A 120 -9.38 -10.81 1.89
C ARG A 120 -9.62 -10.46 0.41
N ARG A 121 -10.48 -9.48 0.13
CA ARG A 121 -10.66 -8.90 -1.22
C ARG A 121 -9.37 -8.35 -1.82
N GLY A 122 -8.42 -7.93 -0.98
CA GLY A 122 -7.14 -7.40 -1.42
C GLY A 122 -6.07 -8.44 -1.74
N VAL A 123 -6.36 -9.74 -1.63
CA VAL A 123 -5.36 -10.82 -1.83
C VAL A 123 -4.72 -10.79 -3.22
N VAL A 124 -5.44 -10.27 -4.23
CA VAL A 124 -4.89 -10.05 -5.58
C VAL A 124 -3.61 -9.20 -5.58
N GLY A 125 -3.43 -8.31 -4.60
CA GLY A 125 -2.23 -7.48 -4.48
C GLY A 125 -0.96 -8.28 -4.21
N TYR A 126 -1.05 -9.48 -3.63
CA TYR A 126 0.11 -10.34 -3.40
C TYR A 126 0.77 -10.79 -4.70
N LEU A 127 0.00 -10.96 -5.78
CA LEU A 127 0.56 -11.30 -7.10
C LEU A 127 1.48 -10.17 -7.59
N GLY A 128 1.05 -8.91 -7.45
CA GLY A 128 1.87 -7.75 -7.76
C GLY A 128 3.11 -7.68 -6.88
N PHE A 129 2.95 -7.90 -5.57
CA PHE A 129 4.07 -7.84 -4.62
C PHE A 129 5.13 -8.91 -4.87
N LEU A 130 4.73 -10.17 -5.11
CA LEU A 130 5.65 -11.27 -5.42
C LEU A 130 6.39 -11.02 -6.74
N THR A 131 5.70 -10.48 -7.74
CA THR A 131 6.33 -10.08 -9.01
C THR A 131 7.41 -9.02 -8.77
N LEU A 132 7.15 -8.02 -7.92
CA LEU A 132 8.11 -6.97 -7.57
C LEU A 132 9.35 -7.51 -6.84
N ILE A 133 9.17 -8.48 -5.92
CA ILE A 133 10.29 -9.16 -5.27
C ILE A 133 11.13 -9.90 -6.33
N GLY A 134 10.48 -10.57 -7.28
CA GLY A 134 11.13 -11.27 -8.37
C GLY A 134 11.93 -10.34 -9.29
N THR A 135 11.32 -9.27 -9.80
CA THR A 135 12.01 -8.30 -10.67
C THR A 135 13.14 -7.60 -9.93
N SER A 136 12.94 -7.21 -8.67
CA SER A 136 13.99 -6.61 -7.85
C SER A 136 15.17 -7.56 -7.63
N SER A 137 14.91 -8.82 -7.28
CA SER A 137 15.97 -9.82 -7.05
C SER A 137 16.76 -10.10 -8.33
N LEU A 138 16.08 -10.20 -9.47
CA LEU A 138 16.72 -10.36 -10.77
C LEU A 138 17.55 -9.13 -11.15
N THR A 139 17.06 -7.92 -10.88
CA THR A 139 17.85 -6.69 -11.08
C THR A 139 19.15 -6.76 -10.27
N VAL A 140 19.07 -7.07 -8.97
CA VAL A 140 20.25 -7.16 -8.09
C VAL A 140 21.23 -8.23 -8.57
N TYR A 141 20.74 -9.43 -8.89
CA TYR A 141 21.59 -10.51 -9.41
C TYR A 141 22.34 -10.10 -10.68
N ASN A 142 21.64 -9.45 -11.61
CA ASN A 142 22.24 -8.96 -12.85
C ASN A 142 23.29 -7.87 -12.62
N LEU A 143 23.14 -7.04 -11.59
CA LEU A 143 24.12 -6.01 -11.27
C LEU A 143 25.36 -6.57 -10.56
N LEU A 144 25.24 -7.70 -9.87
CA LEU A 144 26.36 -8.38 -9.21
C LEU A 144 27.17 -9.27 -10.17
N LYS A 145 26.53 -9.78 -11.22
CA LYS A 145 27.18 -10.67 -12.20
C LYS A 145 27.99 -9.93 -13.26
N ASN A 146 27.66 -8.66 -13.51
CA ASN A 146 28.37 -7.79 -14.46
C ASN A 146 29.40 -6.92 -13.72
#